data_AF-A0A366S6I4-F1
#
_entry.id   AF-A0A366S6I4-F1
#
_cell.length_a   1.000
_cell.length_b   1.000
_cell.length_c   1.000
_cell.angle_alpha   90.00
_cell.angle_beta   90.00
_cell.angle_gamma   90.00
#
_symmetry.space_group_name_H-M   'P 1'
#
loop_
_entity.id
_entity.type
_entity.pdbx_description
1 polymer ?
#
loop_
_entity_poly.entity_id
_entity_poly.type
_entity_poly.pdbx_seq_one_letter_code
_entity_poly.pdbx_strand_id
1 'polypeptide(L)'
;MLVQSLLSLALAATSLASPLTRATNTCKDPVVRKEWRELTGAEKKEYLRAAVCARNLPEQKYAHINAVTSRMDDLVYTHFQLNTEIHFVANFLPWHRWFVQLHEDLLRDECDYKGVQPYWDWTIDADKEDMKNSPIFDPKTGFGGDGKRTGSDVPGFGRCVVDGPFANTNLTLAMGWPDMNTPGDRLHCFTREFNGGLGKDENGDQILGDMQISAYNSKVMNTIYAFDTYKDMSSMLEGLPHAQIHSVIFGDMGPATSPNEPLFFLHHANVDRAWAKWQGRNETRLSDYSGMRVTPTGTVDAKITDKMPVLYLADKEPVVKDYMDTQSGPLCYTYSDM
;
A
#
# COMPACT_ATOMS: atom_id res chain seq x y z
N MET A 1 66.87 -7.12 13.36
CA MET A 1 65.65 -6.56 13.98
C MET A 1 64.48 -6.87 13.05
N LEU A 2 63.56 -7.72 13.49
CA LEU A 2 62.34 -8.08 12.78
C LEU A 2 61.42 -6.85 12.66
N VAL A 3 60.83 -6.62 11.50
CA VAL A 3 59.59 -5.85 11.38
C VAL A 3 58.63 -6.68 10.54
N GLN A 4 57.66 -7.30 11.22
CA GLN A 4 56.52 -7.99 10.60
C GLN A 4 55.51 -6.94 10.14
N SER A 5 55.22 -6.92 8.83
CA SER A 5 54.06 -6.18 8.30
C SER A 5 52.83 -7.08 8.34
N LEU A 6 51.88 -6.74 9.21
CA LEU A 6 50.55 -7.34 9.26
C LEU A 6 49.68 -6.76 8.13
N LEU A 7 49.47 -7.54 7.06
CA LEU A 7 48.36 -7.31 6.14
C LEU A 7 47.05 -7.65 6.85
N SER A 8 46.21 -6.65 7.08
CA SER A 8 44.84 -6.86 7.52
C SER A 8 43.96 -7.09 6.28
N LEU A 9 43.61 -8.34 6.01
CA LEU A 9 42.53 -8.67 5.07
C LEU A 9 41.21 -8.29 5.72
N ALA A 10 40.59 -7.20 5.27
CA ALA A 10 39.18 -6.97 5.54
C ALA A 10 38.37 -7.94 4.66
N LEU A 11 37.82 -9.01 5.26
CA LEU A 11 36.75 -9.77 4.62
C LEU A 11 35.52 -8.87 4.56
N ALA A 12 35.20 -8.36 3.36
CA ALA A 12 33.87 -7.87 3.08
C ALA A 12 32.90 -9.05 3.16
N ALA A 13 32.14 -9.15 4.24
CA ALA A 13 31.01 -10.05 4.33
C ALA A 13 29.92 -9.53 3.40
N THR A 14 29.88 -10.03 2.17
CA THR A 14 28.72 -9.89 1.31
C THR A 14 27.60 -10.75 1.88
N SER A 15 26.65 -10.14 2.59
CA SER A 15 25.38 -10.79 2.91
C SER A 15 24.60 -10.98 1.61
N LEU A 16 24.81 -12.12 0.95
CA LEU A 16 23.92 -12.60 -0.09
C LEU A 16 22.57 -12.89 0.58
N ALA A 17 21.63 -11.95 0.45
CA ALA A 17 20.24 -12.21 0.76
C ALA A 17 19.81 -13.45 -0.04
N SER A 18 19.48 -14.52 0.67
CA SER A 18 19.05 -15.76 0.03
C SER A 18 17.63 -15.56 -0.53
N PRO A 19 17.36 -15.93 -1.80
CA PRO A 19 16.01 -15.82 -2.33
C PRO A 19 15.10 -16.82 -1.63
N LEU A 20 14.09 -16.33 -0.91
CA LEU A 20 13.11 -17.15 -0.22
C LEU A 20 12.24 -17.92 -1.23
N THR A 21 12.63 -19.15 -1.56
CA THR A 21 11.67 -20.15 -2.05
C THR A 21 10.85 -20.64 -0.87
N ARG A 22 9.71 -19.99 -0.59
CA ARG A 22 8.75 -20.50 0.41
C ARG A 22 8.13 -21.79 -0.16
N ALA A 23 8.40 -22.91 0.50
CA ALA A 23 7.90 -24.22 0.09
C ALA A 23 6.36 -24.22 0.04
N THR A 24 5.79 -24.95 -0.92
CA THR A 24 4.36 -25.24 -1.08
C THR A 24 3.84 -26.09 0.09
N ASN A 25 3.77 -25.50 1.27
CA ASN A 25 3.18 -26.13 2.45
C ASN A 25 1.75 -25.62 2.60
N THR A 26 0.83 -26.53 2.93
CA THR A 26 -0.50 -26.17 3.44
C THR A 26 -0.32 -25.21 4.60
N CYS A 27 -0.95 -24.03 4.56
CA CYS A 27 -0.88 -23.07 5.66
C CYS A 27 -1.39 -23.74 6.94
N LYS A 28 -0.51 -23.84 7.94
CA LYS A 28 -0.84 -24.32 9.28
C LYS A 28 -0.78 -23.11 10.20
N ASP A 29 -1.86 -22.86 10.92
CA ASP A 29 -2.01 -21.76 11.87
C ASP A 29 -1.82 -20.37 11.21
N PRO A 30 -2.76 -19.94 10.34
CA PRO A 30 -2.68 -18.64 9.68
C PRO A 30 -2.60 -17.51 10.70
N VAL A 31 -1.70 -16.56 10.47
CA VAL A 31 -1.64 -15.34 11.30
C VAL A 31 -2.87 -14.47 11.05
N VAL A 32 -3.39 -13.82 12.08
CA VAL A 32 -4.61 -13.00 11.98
C VAL A 32 -4.23 -11.53 11.80
N ARG A 33 -4.45 -10.98 10.60
CA ARG A 33 -4.39 -9.54 10.33
C ARG A 33 -5.59 -8.87 11.02
N LYS A 34 -5.30 -7.90 11.88
CA LYS A 34 -6.28 -7.23 12.74
C LYS A 34 -6.71 -5.87 12.19
N GLU A 35 -7.93 -5.47 12.50
CA GLU A 35 -8.41 -4.11 12.25
C GLU A 35 -7.64 -3.14 13.16
N TRP A 36 -7.33 -1.93 12.70
CA TRP A 36 -6.53 -0.96 13.47
C TRP A 36 -7.02 -0.74 14.92
N ARG A 37 -8.34 -0.77 15.18
CA ARG A 37 -8.92 -0.57 16.52
C ARG A 37 -8.76 -1.78 17.43
N GLU A 38 -8.50 -2.95 16.89
CA GLU A 38 -8.25 -4.18 17.66
C GLU A 38 -6.82 -4.25 18.18
N LEU A 39 -5.90 -3.45 17.61
CA LEU A 39 -4.52 -3.37 18.09
C LEU A 39 -4.47 -2.64 19.43
N THR A 40 -3.70 -3.21 20.35
CA THR A 40 -3.27 -2.54 21.57
C THR A 40 -2.41 -1.31 21.25
N GLY A 41 -2.29 -0.39 22.20
CA GLY A 41 -1.41 0.78 22.04
C GLY A 41 0.06 0.40 21.76
N ALA A 42 0.53 -0.73 22.28
CA ALA A 42 1.87 -1.25 22.02
C ALA A 42 2.00 -1.78 20.58
N GLU A 43 1.03 -2.56 20.09
CA GLU A 43 1.01 -3.04 18.71
C GLU A 43 0.98 -1.88 17.71
N LYS A 44 0.14 -0.85 17.95
CA LYS A 44 0.09 0.36 17.12
C LYS A 44 1.44 1.07 17.07
N LYS A 45 2.06 1.27 18.23
CA LYS A 45 3.38 1.91 18.34
C LYS A 45 4.44 1.14 17.56
N GLU A 46 4.47 -0.19 17.67
CA GLU A 46 5.45 -1.01 16.97
C GLU A 46 5.26 -1.01 15.45
N TYR A 47 4.01 -1.04 14.97
CA TYR A 47 3.75 -0.90 13.53
C TYR A 47 4.21 0.46 13.00
N LEU A 48 3.84 1.56 13.67
CA LEU A 48 4.23 2.91 13.26
C LEU A 48 5.75 3.10 13.29
N ARG A 49 6.44 2.55 14.30
CA ARG A 49 7.91 2.53 14.35
C ARG A 49 8.51 1.83 13.13
N ALA A 50 8.01 0.63 12.80
CA ALA A 50 8.51 -0.14 11.67
C ALA A 50 8.26 0.58 10.33
N ALA A 51 7.07 1.15 10.14
CA ALA A 51 6.74 1.91 8.93
C ALA A 51 7.60 3.17 8.76
N VAL A 52 7.89 3.89 9.85
CA VAL A 52 8.86 5.01 9.82
C VAL A 52 10.27 4.51 9.53
N CYS A 53 10.68 3.36 10.08
CA CYS A 53 11.97 2.74 9.76
C CYS A 53 12.10 2.44 8.27
N ALA A 54 11.09 1.81 7.64
CA ALA A 54 11.13 1.43 6.24
C ALA A 54 11.35 2.63 5.31
N ARG A 55 10.79 3.77 5.67
CA ARG A 55 10.97 5.03 4.93
C ARG A 55 12.38 5.62 5.05
N ASN A 56 13.14 5.26 6.09
CA ASN A 56 14.50 5.74 6.32
C ASN A 56 15.59 4.77 5.86
N LEU A 57 15.22 3.58 5.37
CA LEU A 57 16.15 2.64 4.78
C LEU A 57 16.56 3.12 3.36
N PRO A 58 17.83 2.96 2.95
CA PRO A 58 18.28 3.35 1.61
C PRO A 58 17.67 2.47 0.51
N GLU A 59 17.69 2.96 -0.73
CA GLU A 59 17.30 2.23 -1.94
C GLU A 59 18.23 1.03 -2.25
N GLN A 60 17.77 0.12 -3.12
CA GLN A 60 18.43 -1.18 -3.41
C GLN A 60 18.04 -1.68 -4.80
N LYS A 61 16.80 -1.44 -5.24
CA LYS A 61 16.32 -1.98 -6.53
C LYS A 61 16.56 -1.01 -7.68
N TYR A 62 16.39 0.29 -7.44
CA TYR A 62 16.51 1.32 -8.47
C TYR A 62 17.60 2.37 -8.20
N ALA A 63 18.76 1.97 -7.66
CA ALA A 63 19.89 2.87 -7.41
C ALA A 63 20.42 3.63 -8.65
N HIS A 64 20.01 3.22 -9.87
CA HIS A 64 20.31 3.92 -11.12
C HIS A 64 19.34 5.07 -11.43
N ILE A 65 18.32 5.28 -10.59
CA ILE A 65 17.29 6.31 -10.72
C ILE A 65 17.47 7.30 -9.58
N ASN A 66 18.01 8.49 -9.88
CA ASN A 66 18.37 9.49 -8.86
C ASN A 66 17.22 9.89 -7.91
N ALA A 67 15.97 9.81 -8.37
CA ALA A 67 14.81 10.17 -7.56
C ALA A 67 14.39 9.07 -6.57
N VAL A 68 14.90 7.84 -6.73
CA VAL A 68 14.65 6.73 -5.81
C VAL A 68 15.77 6.73 -4.78
N THR A 69 15.43 7.06 -3.54
CA THR A 69 16.41 7.30 -2.46
C THR A 69 16.18 6.45 -1.22
N SER A 70 15.05 5.73 -1.18
CA SER A 70 14.67 4.91 -0.04
C SER A 70 14.10 3.57 -0.46
N ARG A 71 14.03 2.66 0.51
CA ARG A 71 13.37 1.37 0.38
C ARG A 71 11.89 1.52 0.05
N MET A 72 11.23 2.55 0.58
CA MET A 72 9.86 2.89 0.19
C MET A 72 9.76 3.43 -1.24
N ASP A 73 10.75 4.19 -1.70
CA ASP A 73 10.77 4.69 -3.09
C ASP A 73 10.87 3.52 -4.10
N ASP A 74 11.57 2.44 -3.76
CA ASP A 74 11.62 1.25 -4.62
C ASP A 74 10.20 0.64 -4.82
N LEU A 75 9.36 0.66 -3.77
CA LEU A 75 7.95 0.23 -3.84
C LEU A 75 7.10 1.23 -4.63
N VAL A 76 7.20 2.52 -4.31
CA VAL A 76 6.44 3.61 -4.95
C VAL A 76 6.72 3.69 -6.44
N TYR A 77 8.00 3.64 -6.84
CA TYR A 77 8.41 3.69 -8.24
C TYR A 77 7.86 2.52 -9.03
N THR A 78 7.91 1.30 -8.47
CA THR A 78 7.38 0.11 -9.12
C THR A 78 5.87 0.21 -9.35
N HIS A 79 5.11 0.61 -8.31
CA HIS A 79 3.67 0.80 -8.41
C HIS A 79 3.30 1.86 -9.46
N PHE A 80 4.03 2.98 -9.49
CA PHE A 80 3.85 4.03 -10.48
C PHE A 80 4.10 3.54 -11.91
N GLN A 81 5.23 2.87 -12.15
CA GLN A 81 5.59 2.39 -13.49
C GLN A 81 4.62 1.33 -14.01
N LEU A 82 4.10 0.48 -13.13
CA LEU A 82 3.17 -0.59 -13.48
C LEU A 82 1.69 -0.16 -13.44
N ASN A 83 1.39 1.12 -13.23
CA ASN A 83 0.03 1.60 -12.95
C ASN A 83 -1.03 1.06 -13.93
N THR A 84 -0.74 1.01 -15.23
CA THR A 84 -1.67 0.51 -16.27
C THR A 84 -1.73 -1.02 -16.37
N GLU A 85 -0.77 -1.73 -15.79
CA GLU A 85 -0.69 -3.20 -15.76
C GLU A 85 -1.28 -3.80 -14.47
N ILE A 86 -1.61 -2.94 -13.49
CA ILE A 86 -2.10 -3.34 -12.16
C ILE A 86 -3.41 -2.67 -11.74
N HIS A 87 -3.94 -1.70 -12.53
CA HIS A 87 -5.23 -1.05 -12.27
C HIS A 87 -6.19 -1.20 -13.46
N PHE A 88 -7.47 -1.37 -13.17
CA PHE A 88 -8.58 -1.61 -14.09
C PHE A 88 -8.33 -2.80 -15.02
N VAL A 89 -7.64 -3.80 -14.47
CA VAL A 89 -7.24 -5.05 -15.12
C VAL A 89 -7.37 -6.20 -14.13
N ALA A 90 -7.34 -7.43 -14.65
CA ALA A 90 -7.48 -8.63 -13.81
C ALA A 90 -6.42 -8.72 -12.71
N ASN A 91 -5.19 -8.22 -12.95
CA ASN A 91 -4.09 -8.27 -11.99
C ASN A 91 -4.32 -7.44 -10.72
N PHE A 92 -5.31 -6.53 -10.69
CA PHE A 92 -5.49 -5.59 -9.58
C PHE A 92 -5.44 -6.24 -8.19
N LEU A 93 -6.33 -7.20 -7.92
CA LEU A 93 -6.39 -7.82 -6.59
C LEU A 93 -5.18 -8.71 -6.25
N PRO A 94 -4.75 -9.67 -7.09
CA PRO A 94 -3.61 -10.53 -6.74
C PRO A 94 -2.29 -9.76 -6.66
N TRP A 95 -2.09 -8.73 -7.50
CA TRP A 95 -0.87 -7.91 -7.44
C TRP A 95 -0.81 -7.10 -6.16
N HIS A 96 -1.91 -6.44 -5.76
CA HIS A 96 -1.96 -5.67 -4.52
C HIS A 96 -1.90 -6.56 -3.27
N ARG A 97 -2.48 -7.76 -3.30
CA ARG A 97 -2.28 -8.78 -2.25
C ARG A 97 -0.80 -9.12 -2.06
N TRP A 98 -0.09 -9.40 -3.15
CA TRP A 98 1.36 -9.64 -3.12
C TRP A 98 2.12 -8.41 -2.62
N PHE A 99 1.75 -7.21 -3.07
CA PHE A 99 2.41 -5.97 -2.69
C PHE A 99 2.26 -5.63 -1.20
N VAL A 100 1.08 -5.90 -0.61
CA VAL A 100 0.85 -5.78 0.84
C VAL A 100 1.67 -6.82 1.61
N GLN A 101 1.77 -8.06 1.12
CA GLN A 101 2.64 -9.07 1.73
C GLN A 101 4.12 -8.66 1.66
N LEU A 102 4.57 -8.13 0.52
CA LEU A 102 5.94 -7.64 0.35
C LEU A 102 6.26 -6.51 1.34
N HIS A 103 5.34 -5.57 1.55
CA HIS A 103 5.49 -4.53 2.57
C HIS A 103 5.58 -5.11 3.98
N GLU A 104 4.72 -6.08 4.32
CA GLU A 104 4.79 -6.77 5.61
C GLU A 104 6.15 -7.46 5.83
N ASP A 105 6.65 -8.15 4.81
CA ASP A 105 7.95 -8.83 4.84
C ASP A 105 9.09 -7.81 5.02
N LEU A 106 9.06 -6.70 4.28
CA LEU A 106 9.99 -5.58 4.46
C LEU A 106 10.02 -5.08 5.91
N LEU A 107 8.84 -4.82 6.51
CA LEU A 107 8.78 -4.37 7.90
C LEU A 107 9.40 -5.38 8.86
N ARG A 108 9.16 -6.68 8.62
CA ARG A 108 9.63 -7.77 9.49
C ARG A 108 11.13 -7.99 9.37
N ASP A 109 11.64 -8.01 8.15
CA ASP A 109 13.00 -8.44 7.83
C ASP A 109 14.01 -7.30 8.00
N GLU A 110 13.64 -6.07 7.63
CA GLU A 110 14.56 -4.93 7.62
C GLU A 110 14.31 -3.92 8.75
N CYS A 111 13.13 -3.98 9.39
CA CYS A 111 12.73 -3.07 10.46
C CYS A 111 12.38 -3.76 11.79
N ASP A 112 12.71 -5.04 11.92
CA ASP A 112 12.53 -5.86 13.12
C ASP A 112 11.07 -5.88 13.63
N TYR A 113 10.09 -5.73 12.73
CA TYR A 113 8.68 -5.82 13.09
C TYR A 113 8.30 -7.28 13.38
N LYS A 114 7.63 -7.53 14.51
CA LYS A 114 7.19 -8.90 14.90
C LYS A 114 5.68 -9.10 14.77
N GLY A 115 4.94 -8.01 14.56
CA GLY A 115 3.50 -8.07 14.33
C GLY A 115 3.16 -8.49 12.91
N VAL A 116 1.88 -8.34 12.56
CA VAL A 116 1.32 -8.62 11.23
C VAL A 116 0.82 -7.32 10.60
N GLN A 117 0.57 -7.32 9.29
CA GLN A 117 -0.04 -6.17 8.62
C GLN A 117 -1.46 -5.91 9.16
N PRO A 118 -1.75 -4.74 9.76
CA PRO A 118 -3.10 -4.34 10.10
C PRO A 118 -3.86 -3.85 8.86
N TYR A 119 -5.19 -3.82 8.96
CA TYR A 119 -6.06 -3.23 7.96
C TYR A 119 -6.90 -2.09 8.54
N TRP A 120 -7.34 -1.20 7.67
CA TRP A 120 -8.25 -0.10 7.99
C TRP A 120 -9.64 -0.42 7.46
N ASP A 121 -10.58 -0.72 8.37
CA ASP A 121 -11.98 -0.86 7.96
C ASP A 121 -12.67 0.51 7.92
N TRP A 122 -12.65 1.13 6.74
CA TRP A 122 -13.28 2.42 6.49
C TRP A 122 -14.81 2.37 6.59
N THR A 123 -15.44 1.19 6.50
CA THR A 123 -16.91 1.06 6.63
C THR A 123 -17.37 1.40 8.05
N ILE A 124 -16.55 1.13 9.06
CA ILE A 124 -16.87 1.42 10.48
C ILE A 124 -17.08 2.91 10.69
N ASP A 125 -16.23 3.75 10.10
CA ASP A 125 -16.34 5.21 10.24
C ASP A 125 -17.40 5.79 9.31
N ALA A 126 -17.57 5.18 8.12
CA ALA A 126 -18.60 5.57 7.17
C ALA A 126 -20.01 5.34 7.70
N ASP A 127 -20.28 4.17 8.27
CA ASP A 127 -21.59 3.83 8.84
C ASP A 127 -21.92 4.66 10.09
N LYS A 128 -20.90 5.18 10.78
CA LYS A 128 -21.05 6.11 11.91
C LYS A 128 -21.16 7.57 11.49
N GLU A 129 -20.99 7.87 10.20
CA GLU A 129 -20.92 9.21 9.65
C GLU A 129 -19.83 10.09 10.28
N ASP A 130 -18.69 9.48 10.66
CA ASP A 130 -17.63 10.13 11.44
C ASP A 130 -16.20 9.87 10.90
N MET A 131 -16.07 9.74 9.57
CA MET A 131 -14.79 9.47 8.92
C MET A 131 -13.67 10.42 9.34
N LYS A 132 -13.94 11.73 9.38
CA LYS A 132 -12.96 12.76 9.75
C LYS A 132 -12.32 12.57 11.14
N ASN A 133 -13.00 11.88 12.06
CA ASN A 133 -12.50 11.60 13.42
C ASN A 133 -12.07 10.14 13.59
N SER A 134 -11.87 9.40 12.49
CA SER A 134 -11.37 8.03 12.56
C SER A 134 -10.09 7.98 13.42
N PRO A 135 -9.97 7.01 14.35
CA PRO A 135 -8.77 6.85 15.17
C PRO A 135 -7.51 6.55 14.36
N ILE A 136 -7.65 6.23 13.07
CA ILE A 136 -6.50 6.09 12.18
C ILE A 136 -5.81 7.43 11.92
N PHE A 137 -6.51 8.55 12.11
CA PHE A 137 -5.97 9.91 11.97
C PHE A 137 -5.44 10.50 13.29
N ASP A 138 -5.47 9.73 14.38
CA ASP A 138 -4.92 10.19 15.66
C ASP A 138 -3.40 10.45 15.54
N PRO A 139 -2.87 11.58 16.02
CA PRO A 139 -1.47 11.93 15.84
C PRO A 139 -0.49 11.15 16.74
N LYS A 140 -0.97 10.31 17.67
CA LYS A 140 -0.10 9.54 18.58
C LYS A 140 -0.20 8.04 18.34
N THR A 141 -1.40 7.58 18.06
CA THR A 141 -1.79 6.17 17.93
C THR A 141 -2.35 5.86 16.55
N GLY A 142 -2.20 6.77 15.60
CA GLY A 142 -2.56 6.65 14.19
C GLY A 142 -1.48 7.29 13.31
N PHE A 143 -1.90 7.75 12.13
CA PHE A 143 -1.03 8.18 11.04
C PHE A 143 -1.00 9.71 10.89
N GLY A 144 -1.50 10.46 11.88
CA GLY A 144 -1.68 11.90 11.80
C GLY A 144 -2.92 12.31 11.01
N GLY A 145 -3.29 13.57 11.14
CA GLY A 145 -4.47 14.14 10.51
C GLY A 145 -4.23 14.64 9.09
N ASP A 146 -5.05 15.61 8.72
CA ASP A 146 -4.98 16.29 7.44
C ASP A 146 -3.75 17.24 7.37
N GLY A 147 -3.29 17.52 6.15
CA GLY A 147 -2.26 18.53 5.92
C GLY A 147 -2.70 19.95 6.31
N LYS A 148 -1.74 20.81 6.63
CA LYS A 148 -1.96 22.23 6.96
C LYS A 148 -1.19 23.12 6.01
N ARG A 149 -1.75 24.30 5.71
CA ARG A 149 -1.06 25.31 4.91
C ARG A 149 0.20 25.77 5.62
N THR A 150 1.30 25.81 4.90
CA THR A 150 2.61 26.23 5.45
C THR A 150 2.92 27.70 5.19
N GLY A 151 2.23 28.31 4.22
CA GLY A 151 2.60 29.63 3.69
C GLY A 151 3.81 29.62 2.75
N SER A 152 4.32 28.43 2.39
CA SER A 152 5.42 28.27 1.44
C SER A 152 4.93 28.41 -0.01
N ASP A 153 5.66 29.20 -0.80
CA ASP A 153 5.48 29.29 -2.26
C ASP A 153 6.32 28.24 -3.01
N VAL A 154 7.10 27.42 -2.30
CA VAL A 154 7.89 26.34 -2.91
C VAL A 154 6.92 25.23 -3.37
N PRO A 155 6.93 24.82 -4.66
CA PRO A 155 6.11 23.72 -5.15
C PRO A 155 6.30 22.46 -4.30
N GLY A 156 5.20 21.78 -3.97
CA GLY A 156 5.23 20.59 -3.10
C GLY A 156 5.30 20.88 -1.60
N PHE A 157 5.45 22.14 -1.17
CA PHE A 157 5.53 22.49 0.25
C PHE A 157 4.39 23.38 0.75
N GLY A 158 3.41 23.72 -0.10
CA GLY A 158 2.32 24.64 0.28
C GLY A 158 1.34 24.09 1.33
N ARG A 159 1.21 22.77 1.44
CA ARG A 159 0.33 22.08 2.39
C ARG A 159 0.98 20.77 2.82
N CYS A 160 1.28 20.60 4.11
CA CYS A 160 2.03 19.45 4.62
C CYS A 160 1.33 18.82 5.82
N VAL A 161 1.47 17.51 5.99
CA VAL A 161 1.11 16.84 7.25
C VAL A 161 2.10 17.27 8.34
N VAL A 162 1.58 17.81 9.44
CA VAL A 162 2.38 18.43 10.52
C VAL A 162 2.30 17.69 11.86
N ASP A 163 1.50 16.64 11.95
CA ASP A 163 1.36 15.81 13.15
C ASP A 163 1.38 14.32 12.78
N GLY A 164 1.47 13.46 13.80
CA GLY A 164 1.66 12.03 13.57
C GLY A 164 3.13 11.62 13.39
N PRO A 165 3.36 10.31 13.31
CA PRO A 165 4.71 9.73 13.18
C PRO A 165 5.39 10.03 11.83
N PHE A 166 4.63 10.49 10.84
CA PHE A 166 5.12 10.83 9.50
C PHE A 166 5.19 12.34 9.26
N ALA A 167 4.96 13.18 10.27
CA ALA A 167 5.08 14.63 10.15
C ALA A 167 6.49 15.05 9.71
N ASN A 168 6.58 16.13 8.94
CA ASN A 168 7.85 16.70 8.44
C ASN A 168 8.69 15.71 7.61
N THR A 169 8.04 14.72 7.01
CA THR A 169 8.66 13.81 6.05
C THR A 169 8.78 14.52 4.71
N ASN A 170 9.95 14.45 4.09
CA ASN A 170 10.14 14.83 2.70
C ASN A 170 10.14 13.59 1.81
N LEU A 171 9.58 13.73 0.62
CA LEU A 171 9.36 12.68 -0.37
C LEU A 171 9.97 13.12 -1.71
N THR A 172 10.59 12.21 -2.44
CA THR A 172 11.31 12.52 -3.69
C THR A 172 10.55 12.11 -4.96
N LEU A 173 9.58 11.20 -4.85
CA LEU A 173 8.72 10.74 -5.94
C LEU A 173 7.33 11.36 -5.83
N ALA A 174 6.88 12.14 -6.82
CA ALA A 174 5.52 12.69 -6.88
C ALA A 174 4.98 12.79 -8.31
N MET A 175 3.65 12.67 -8.46
CA MET A 175 2.95 13.10 -9.68
C MET A 175 2.58 14.60 -9.63
N GLY A 176 2.96 15.35 -10.67
CA GLY A 176 2.79 16.82 -10.83
C GLY A 176 3.91 17.63 -10.14
N TRP A 177 4.47 18.76 -10.63
CA TRP A 177 4.08 19.83 -11.57
C TRP A 177 5.19 20.15 -12.62
N PRO A 178 4.89 20.78 -13.79
CA PRO A 178 3.56 20.99 -14.37
C PRO A 178 3.04 19.77 -15.17
N ASP A 179 3.87 18.75 -15.37
CA ASP A 179 3.47 17.53 -16.09
C ASP A 179 3.46 16.33 -15.12
N MET A 180 2.26 15.80 -14.90
CA MET A 180 1.96 14.77 -13.89
C MET A 180 2.57 13.40 -14.23
N ASN A 181 3.00 13.18 -15.47
CA ASN A 181 3.53 11.89 -15.93
C ASN A 181 5.03 11.94 -16.28
N THR A 182 5.73 13.02 -15.93
CA THR A 182 7.18 13.13 -16.18
C THR A 182 7.97 12.60 -14.98
N PRO A 183 8.82 11.58 -15.17
CA PRO A 183 9.75 11.13 -14.14
C PRO A 183 10.71 12.26 -13.73
N GLY A 184 10.95 12.44 -12.43
CA GLY A 184 11.91 13.41 -11.93
C GLY A 184 11.94 13.46 -10.41
N ASP A 185 13.06 13.92 -9.86
CA ASP A 185 13.17 14.30 -8.45
C ASP A 185 12.24 15.48 -8.20
N ARG A 186 11.24 15.25 -7.35
CA ARG A 186 10.26 16.26 -6.95
C ARG A 186 10.15 16.24 -5.45
N LEU A 187 11.22 16.70 -4.80
CA LEU A 187 11.24 16.95 -3.37
C LEU A 187 10.00 17.76 -2.95
N HIS A 188 9.18 17.16 -2.09
CA HIS A 188 8.00 17.77 -1.50
C HIS A 188 7.84 17.27 -0.07
N CYS A 189 7.02 17.95 0.74
CA CYS A 189 6.64 17.39 2.04
C CYS A 189 5.54 16.35 1.84
N PHE A 190 5.39 15.40 2.77
CA PHE A 190 4.25 14.51 2.80
C PHE A 190 2.93 15.29 2.93
N THR A 191 2.00 15.02 2.02
CA THR A 191 0.74 15.75 1.87
C THR A 191 -0.47 14.83 2.02
N ARG A 192 -1.52 15.36 2.64
CA ARG A 192 -2.90 14.87 2.54
C ARG A 192 -3.76 16.05 2.13
N GLU A 193 -4.98 15.79 1.69
CA GLU A 193 -5.96 16.85 1.45
C GLU A 193 -7.38 16.26 1.51
N PHE A 194 -7.88 16.10 2.74
CA PHE A 194 -9.11 15.35 3.01
C PHE A 194 -10.33 15.83 2.23
N ASN A 195 -11.11 14.90 1.68
CA ASN A 195 -12.23 15.18 0.77
C ASN A 195 -11.78 15.85 -0.55
N GLY A 196 -10.57 15.52 -1.03
CA GLY A 196 -10.07 15.92 -2.36
C GLY A 196 -9.86 17.41 -2.56
N GLY A 197 -9.74 18.19 -1.48
CA GLY A 197 -9.63 19.66 -1.58
C GLY A 197 -10.92 20.37 -1.95
N LEU A 198 -12.05 19.65 -1.96
CA LEU A 198 -13.33 20.14 -2.49
C LEU A 198 -13.99 21.10 -1.51
N GLY A 199 -13.60 22.37 -1.61
CA GLY A 199 -14.30 23.48 -0.99
C GLY A 199 -13.53 24.11 0.17
N LYS A 200 -13.67 25.42 0.26
CA LYS A 200 -13.19 26.22 1.38
C LYS A 200 -14.36 26.98 1.98
N ASP A 201 -14.35 27.15 3.29
CA ASP A 201 -15.25 28.08 3.95
C ASP A 201 -14.81 29.52 3.72
N GLU A 202 -15.54 30.47 4.32
CA GLU A 202 -15.27 31.90 4.23
C GLU A 202 -13.90 32.32 4.81
N ASN A 203 -13.29 31.48 5.66
CA ASN A 203 -11.98 31.70 6.27
C ASN A 203 -10.85 31.08 5.43
N GLY A 204 -11.19 30.35 4.36
CA GLY A 204 -10.23 29.63 3.53
C GLY A 204 -9.86 28.25 4.06
N ASP A 205 -10.55 27.77 5.10
CA ASP A 205 -10.36 26.44 5.69
C ASP A 205 -11.14 25.38 4.90
N GLN A 206 -10.59 24.17 4.84
CA GLN A 206 -11.14 23.11 4.00
C GLN A 206 -12.44 22.55 4.56
N ILE A 207 -13.46 22.45 3.70
CA ILE A 207 -14.73 21.83 4.06
C ILE A 207 -14.59 20.32 3.90
N LEU A 208 -14.36 19.63 5.02
CA LEU A 208 -14.23 18.16 5.03
C LEU A 208 -15.52 17.43 4.65
N GLY A 209 -16.68 18.06 4.88
CA GLY A 209 -17.99 17.46 4.65
C GLY A 209 -18.15 16.15 5.44
N ASP A 210 -18.79 15.18 4.79
CA ASP A 210 -18.93 13.81 5.27
C ASP A 210 -17.80 12.91 4.74
N MET A 211 -16.77 13.45 4.07
CA MET A 211 -15.74 12.70 3.35
C MET A 211 -16.30 11.66 2.36
N GLN A 212 -17.47 11.88 1.77
CA GLN A 212 -18.07 11.02 0.74
C GLN A 212 -18.34 9.58 1.23
N ILE A 213 -18.67 9.41 2.51
CA ILE A 213 -18.96 8.11 3.17
C ILE A 213 -20.04 7.27 2.49
N SER A 214 -20.90 7.88 1.66
CA SER A 214 -21.90 7.15 0.89
C SER A 214 -21.31 6.11 -0.09
N ALA A 215 -20.03 6.25 -0.45
CA ALA A 215 -19.33 5.46 -1.45
C ALA A 215 -18.46 4.31 -0.89
N TYR A 216 -18.31 4.19 0.44
CA TYR A 216 -17.48 3.15 1.06
C TYR A 216 -18.02 2.63 2.41
N ASN A 217 -19.34 2.65 2.56
CA ASN A 217 -20.07 2.09 3.71
C ASN A 217 -20.43 0.61 3.53
N SER A 218 -21.01 0.00 4.58
CA SER A 218 -21.38 -1.43 4.55
C SER A 218 -22.40 -1.78 3.46
N LYS A 219 -23.28 -0.85 3.07
CA LYS A 219 -24.27 -1.10 2.01
C LYS A 219 -23.59 -1.28 0.65
N VAL A 220 -22.56 -0.46 0.36
CA VAL A 220 -21.75 -0.60 -0.86
C VAL A 220 -21.02 -1.95 -0.83
N MET A 221 -20.39 -2.30 0.29
CA MET A 221 -19.69 -3.58 0.42
C MET A 221 -20.61 -4.79 0.24
N ASN A 222 -21.83 -4.76 0.78
CA ASN A 222 -22.82 -5.83 0.58
C ASN A 222 -23.20 -6.01 -0.90
N THR A 223 -23.21 -4.93 -1.68
CA THR A 223 -23.45 -5.01 -3.13
C THR A 223 -22.25 -5.65 -3.84
N ILE A 224 -21.03 -5.31 -3.43
CA ILE A 224 -19.80 -5.91 -3.99
C ILE A 224 -19.72 -7.41 -3.70
N TYR A 225 -20.05 -7.81 -2.46
CA TYR A 225 -20.03 -9.23 -2.09
C TYR A 225 -21.09 -10.08 -2.82
N ALA A 226 -22.10 -9.44 -3.41
CA ALA A 226 -23.17 -10.11 -4.14
C ALA A 226 -22.84 -10.41 -5.61
N PHE A 227 -21.74 -9.91 -6.16
CA PHE A 227 -21.34 -10.25 -7.54
C PHE A 227 -20.95 -11.72 -7.66
N ASP A 228 -21.33 -12.35 -8.78
CA ASP A 228 -21.07 -13.76 -9.02
C ASP A 228 -19.67 -14.03 -9.56
N THR A 229 -19.11 -13.09 -10.33
CA THR A 229 -17.83 -13.26 -11.03
C THR A 229 -16.74 -12.37 -10.45
N TYR A 230 -15.49 -12.86 -10.53
CA TYR A 230 -14.30 -12.10 -10.17
C TYR A 230 -14.23 -10.77 -10.93
N LYS A 231 -14.49 -10.78 -12.24
CA LYS A 231 -14.38 -9.58 -13.08
C LYS A 231 -15.32 -8.47 -12.62
N ASP A 232 -16.58 -8.79 -12.36
CA ASP A 232 -17.57 -7.77 -11.97
C ASP A 232 -17.31 -7.28 -10.54
N MET A 233 -17.00 -8.21 -9.62
CA MET A 233 -16.64 -7.88 -8.24
C MET A 233 -15.39 -6.99 -8.16
N SER A 234 -14.30 -7.38 -8.83
CA SER A 234 -13.03 -6.64 -8.81
C SER A 234 -13.17 -5.26 -9.45
N SER A 235 -13.87 -5.17 -10.59
CA SER A 235 -14.11 -3.88 -11.26
C SER A 235 -14.91 -2.92 -10.38
N MET A 236 -15.94 -3.44 -9.68
CA MET A 236 -16.71 -2.63 -8.75
C MET A 236 -15.87 -2.22 -7.55
N LEU A 237 -15.22 -3.17 -6.87
CA LEU A 237 -14.36 -2.90 -5.71
C LEU A 237 -13.27 -1.86 -6.01
N GLU A 238 -12.65 -1.94 -7.18
CA GLU A 238 -11.62 -1.01 -7.64
C GLU A 238 -12.17 0.41 -7.89
N GLY A 239 -13.31 0.51 -8.58
CA GLY A 239 -13.96 1.79 -8.85
C GLY A 239 -14.56 2.42 -7.61
N LEU A 240 -15.20 1.64 -6.75
CA LEU A 240 -15.80 2.00 -5.48
C LEU A 240 -15.85 0.77 -4.57
N PRO A 241 -15.20 0.74 -3.41
CA PRO A 241 -14.69 1.88 -2.63
C PRO A 241 -13.23 2.28 -2.87
N HIS A 242 -12.41 1.48 -3.54
CA HIS A 242 -10.95 1.69 -3.61
C HIS A 242 -10.58 3.10 -4.13
N ALA A 243 -11.02 3.47 -5.34
CA ALA A 243 -10.69 4.78 -5.91
C ALA A 243 -11.24 5.94 -5.06
N GLN A 244 -12.34 5.71 -4.33
CA GLN A 244 -12.93 6.72 -3.47
C GLN A 244 -12.08 7.00 -2.23
N ILE A 245 -11.55 5.96 -1.57
CA ILE A 245 -10.64 6.14 -0.43
C ILE A 245 -9.38 6.90 -0.86
N HIS A 246 -8.82 6.54 -2.01
CA HIS A 246 -7.71 7.30 -2.60
C HIS A 246 -8.06 8.80 -2.79
N SER A 247 -9.26 9.07 -3.29
CA SER A 247 -9.75 10.43 -3.56
C SER A 247 -10.07 11.24 -2.30
N VAL A 248 -10.55 10.62 -1.22
CA VAL A 248 -10.92 11.36 0.02
C VAL A 248 -9.77 11.56 0.97
N ILE A 249 -8.68 10.79 0.87
CA ILE A 249 -7.44 11.11 1.57
C ILE A 249 -6.63 12.15 0.76
N PHE A 250 -6.57 11.95 -0.56
CA PHE A 250 -5.87 12.79 -1.54
C PHE A 250 -4.43 13.15 -1.12
N GLY A 251 -3.88 14.26 -1.63
CA GLY A 251 -2.46 14.56 -1.48
C GLY A 251 -1.62 13.43 -2.08
N ASP A 252 -0.73 12.86 -1.27
CA ASP A 252 0.09 11.72 -1.67
C ASP A 252 -0.71 10.45 -1.91
N MET A 253 -1.92 10.30 -1.38
CA MET A 253 -2.77 9.12 -1.63
C MET A 253 -3.47 9.17 -3.00
N GLY A 254 -3.59 10.33 -3.64
CA GLY A 254 -4.29 10.49 -4.92
C GLY A 254 -3.58 9.88 -6.15
N PRO A 255 -2.29 10.17 -6.39
CA PRO A 255 -1.61 9.77 -7.61
C PRO A 255 -1.22 8.28 -7.66
N ALA A 256 -0.70 7.80 -8.80
CA ALA A 256 -0.09 6.47 -8.92
C ALA A 256 1.17 6.29 -8.07
N THR A 257 1.71 7.37 -7.49
CA THR A 257 2.71 7.31 -6.39
C THR A 257 2.05 7.14 -5.01
N SER A 258 0.78 6.72 -4.94
CA SER A 258 0.00 6.55 -3.71
C SER A 258 0.61 5.73 -2.59
N PRO A 259 1.54 4.77 -2.84
CA PRO A 259 2.26 4.13 -1.74
C PRO A 259 3.15 5.09 -0.91
N ASN A 260 3.31 6.36 -1.34
CA ASN A 260 3.86 7.42 -0.51
C ASN A 260 3.02 7.65 0.75
N GLU A 261 1.70 7.54 0.65
CA GLU A 261 0.81 7.65 1.79
C GLU A 261 0.94 6.38 2.66
N PRO A 262 1.37 6.49 3.93
CA PRO A 262 1.49 5.34 4.81
C PRO A 262 0.18 4.55 5.01
N LEU A 263 -0.98 5.20 4.89
CA LEU A 263 -2.30 4.56 4.93
C LEU A 263 -2.57 3.63 3.74
N PHE A 264 -1.81 3.75 2.64
CA PHE A 264 -1.94 2.90 1.44
C PHE A 264 -2.01 1.42 1.81
N PHE A 265 -1.07 0.93 2.61
CA PHE A 265 -0.98 -0.49 2.94
C PHE A 265 -2.12 -0.98 3.84
N LEU A 266 -2.67 -0.11 4.69
CA LEU A 266 -3.82 -0.45 5.54
C LEU A 266 -5.11 -0.42 4.73
N HIS A 267 -5.24 0.52 3.80
CA HIS A 267 -6.33 0.57 2.84
C HIS A 267 -6.34 -0.68 1.95
N HIS A 268 -5.21 -1.00 1.32
CA HIS A 268 -5.08 -2.17 0.44
C HIS A 268 -5.14 -3.50 1.19
N ALA A 269 -4.76 -3.56 2.47
CA ALA A 269 -5.07 -4.73 3.31
C ALA A 269 -6.58 -4.92 3.51
N ASN A 270 -7.39 -3.85 3.57
CA ASN A 270 -8.85 -3.98 3.63
C ASN A 270 -9.48 -4.29 2.26
N VAL A 271 -8.89 -3.81 1.15
CA VAL A 271 -9.26 -4.25 -0.21
C VAL A 271 -8.99 -5.75 -0.37
N ASP A 272 -7.83 -6.22 0.08
CA ASP A 272 -7.48 -7.63 0.09
C ASP A 272 -8.44 -8.46 0.95
N ARG A 273 -8.78 -7.95 2.14
CA ARG A 273 -9.78 -8.54 3.02
C ARG A 273 -11.14 -8.68 2.34
N ALA A 274 -11.61 -7.63 1.66
CA ALA A 274 -12.87 -7.67 0.94
C ALA A 274 -12.86 -8.75 -0.15
N TRP A 275 -11.75 -8.90 -0.87
CA TRP A 275 -11.61 -9.99 -1.83
C TRP A 275 -11.61 -11.36 -1.16
N ALA A 276 -10.84 -11.55 -0.07
CA ALA A 276 -10.81 -12.81 0.67
C ALA A 276 -12.20 -13.19 1.22
N LYS A 277 -12.98 -12.20 1.70
CA LYS A 277 -14.37 -12.34 2.13
C LYS A 277 -15.28 -12.77 0.98
N TRP A 278 -15.19 -12.12 -0.17
CA TRP A 278 -15.94 -12.54 -1.36
C TRP A 278 -15.57 -13.97 -1.79
N GLN A 279 -14.28 -14.32 -1.79
CA GLN A 279 -13.84 -15.68 -2.12
C GLN A 279 -14.44 -16.70 -1.16
N GLY A 280 -14.54 -16.38 0.13
CA GLY A 280 -15.12 -17.25 1.16
C GLY A 280 -14.44 -18.62 1.27
N ARG A 281 -13.21 -18.73 0.73
CA ARG A 281 -12.49 -19.99 0.48
C ARG A 281 -13.30 -21.03 -0.32
N ASN A 282 -14.21 -20.57 -1.17
CA ASN A 282 -14.95 -21.41 -2.10
C ASN A 282 -14.04 -21.77 -3.29
N GLU A 283 -13.86 -23.06 -3.58
CA GLU A 283 -12.95 -23.53 -4.65
C GLU A 283 -13.23 -22.88 -6.01
N THR A 284 -14.52 -22.71 -6.36
CA THR A 284 -14.91 -22.05 -7.60
C THR A 284 -14.39 -20.61 -7.63
N ARG A 285 -14.57 -19.84 -6.55
CA ARG A 285 -14.11 -18.44 -6.45
C ARG A 285 -12.60 -18.30 -6.28
N LEU A 286 -11.93 -19.29 -5.68
CA LEU A 286 -10.46 -19.34 -5.61
C LEU A 286 -9.84 -19.63 -6.98
N SER A 287 -10.58 -20.28 -7.88
CA SER A 287 -10.19 -20.50 -9.28
C SER A 287 -10.73 -19.46 -10.25
N ASP A 288 -11.65 -18.59 -9.81
CA ASP A 288 -12.25 -17.54 -10.65
C ASP A 288 -11.29 -16.38 -10.80
N TYR A 289 -10.71 -16.29 -11.98
CA TYR A 289 -9.81 -15.22 -12.39
C TYR A 289 -10.04 -14.93 -13.86
N SER A 290 -10.57 -13.74 -14.15
CA SER A 290 -10.97 -13.34 -15.50
C SER A 290 -10.88 -11.82 -15.67
N GLY A 291 -10.91 -11.37 -16.92
CA GLY A 291 -10.73 -9.98 -17.29
C GLY A 291 -9.55 -9.80 -18.24
N MET A 292 -9.18 -8.55 -18.45
CA MET A 292 -8.08 -8.19 -19.35
C MET A 292 -6.78 -8.03 -18.58
N ARG A 293 -5.65 -8.28 -19.22
CA ARG A 293 -4.33 -7.81 -18.77
C ARG A 293 -3.67 -6.99 -19.87
N VAL A 294 -2.90 -5.99 -19.48
CA VAL A 294 -2.06 -5.22 -20.40
C VAL A 294 -0.70 -5.90 -20.55
N THR A 295 -0.15 -5.89 -21.76
CA THR A 295 1.20 -6.40 -22.08
C THR A 295 1.91 -5.42 -23.01
N PRO A 296 3.24 -5.53 -23.20
CA PRO A 296 3.96 -4.68 -24.14
C PRO A 296 3.44 -4.74 -25.59
N THR A 297 2.76 -5.82 -25.97
CA THR A 297 2.21 -6.02 -27.32
C THR A 297 0.72 -5.73 -27.43
N GLY A 298 0.06 -5.29 -26.36
CA GLY A 298 -1.36 -4.95 -26.32
C GLY A 298 -2.12 -5.65 -25.18
N THR A 299 -3.44 -5.57 -25.24
CA THR A 299 -4.35 -6.13 -24.23
C THR A 299 -4.77 -7.54 -24.61
N VAL A 300 -4.70 -8.47 -23.67
CA VAL A 300 -5.09 -9.88 -23.85
C VAL A 300 -5.94 -10.36 -22.68
N ASP A 301 -6.63 -11.49 -22.85
CA ASP A 301 -7.34 -12.13 -21.73
C ASP A 301 -6.35 -12.64 -20.68
N ALA A 302 -6.64 -12.34 -19.43
CA ALA A 302 -5.85 -12.76 -18.29
C ALA A 302 -6.05 -14.26 -17.99
N LYS A 303 -5.01 -14.93 -17.53
CA LYS A 303 -5.03 -16.33 -17.10
C LYS A 303 -4.51 -16.45 -15.69
N ILE A 304 -5.09 -17.34 -14.90
CA ILE A 304 -4.66 -17.61 -13.52
C ILE A 304 -3.20 -18.10 -13.43
N THR A 305 -2.64 -18.60 -14.53
CA THR A 305 -1.23 -19.02 -14.64
C THR A 305 -0.29 -17.89 -15.03
N ASP A 306 -0.80 -16.67 -15.20
CA ASP A 306 0.00 -15.53 -15.59
C ASP A 306 0.95 -15.11 -14.48
N LYS A 307 2.09 -14.57 -14.91
CA LYS A 307 3.05 -13.95 -14.03
C LYS A 307 2.66 -12.49 -13.82
N MET A 308 2.75 -12.05 -12.58
CA MET A 308 2.49 -10.67 -12.19
C MET A 308 3.76 -9.83 -12.40
N PRO A 309 3.67 -8.68 -13.07
CA PRO A 309 4.85 -7.85 -13.34
C PRO A 309 5.39 -7.26 -12.04
N VAL A 310 6.72 -7.27 -11.87
CA VAL A 310 7.39 -6.73 -10.66
C VAL A 310 8.54 -5.78 -10.96
N LEU A 311 8.87 -5.57 -12.24
CA LEU A 311 10.08 -4.86 -12.67
C LEU A 311 11.32 -5.42 -11.95
N TYR A 312 12.01 -4.61 -11.15
CA TYR A 312 13.17 -5.04 -10.35
C TYR A 312 12.85 -5.26 -8.87
N LEU A 313 11.58 -5.10 -8.47
CA LEU A 313 11.18 -5.13 -7.07
C LEU A 313 11.36 -6.52 -6.42
N ALA A 314 11.25 -7.59 -7.21
CA ALA A 314 11.51 -8.96 -6.78
C ALA A 314 12.33 -9.73 -7.82
N ASP A 315 13.11 -10.71 -7.35
CA ASP A 315 13.99 -11.51 -8.21
C ASP A 315 13.21 -12.49 -9.10
N LYS A 316 11.96 -12.78 -8.75
CA LYS A 316 11.05 -13.65 -9.50
C LYS A 316 9.67 -13.02 -9.53
N GLU A 317 9.05 -13.08 -10.70
CA GLU A 317 7.65 -12.71 -10.87
C GLU A 317 6.75 -13.73 -10.15
N PRO A 318 5.87 -13.28 -9.24
CA PRO A 318 4.86 -14.14 -8.62
C PRO A 318 3.83 -14.57 -9.67
N VAL A 319 3.26 -15.77 -9.49
CA VAL A 319 2.23 -16.32 -10.39
C VAL A 319 0.87 -16.15 -9.75
N VAL A 320 -0.12 -15.65 -10.49
CA VAL A 320 -1.46 -15.32 -9.96
C VAL A 320 -2.06 -16.46 -9.13
N LYS A 321 -2.06 -17.69 -9.65
CA LYS A 321 -2.62 -18.88 -8.97
C LYS A 321 -2.10 -19.09 -7.55
N ASP A 322 -0.86 -18.68 -7.27
CA ASP A 322 -0.23 -18.90 -5.97
C ASP A 322 -0.72 -17.88 -4.93
N TYR A 323 -1.37 -16.79 -5.35
CA TYR A 323 -1.88 -15.71 -4.49
C TYR A 323 -3.40 -15.67 -4.41
N MET A 324 -4.10 -16.64 -5.00
CA MET A 324 -5.57 -16.67 -4.98
C MET A 324 -6.15 -17.02 -3.61
N ASP A 325 -5.44 -17.76 -2.76
CA ASP A 325 -5.87 -18.11 -1.40
C ASP A 325 -4.88 -17.52 -0.38
N THR A 326 -5.38 -16.74 0.58
CA THR A 326 -4.58 -16.15 1.67
C THR A 326 -3.98 -17.19 2.61
N GLN A 327 -4.45 -18.45 2.53
CA GLN A 327 -3.99 -19.58 3.32
C GLN A 327 -3.34 -20.68 2.46
N SER A 328 -2.79 -20.33 1.30
CA SER A 328 -2.05 -21.25 0.43
C SER A 328 -0.85 -20.58 -0.24
N GLY A 329 -0.03 -21.41 -0.89
CA GLY A 329 1.13 -20.95 -1.64
C GLY A 329 2.14 -20.20 -0.73
N PRO A 330 2.55 -18.98 -1.09
CA PRO A 330 3.47 -18.17 -0.29
C PRO A 330 2.79 -17.44 0.88
N LEU A 331 1.46 -17.53 1.00
CA LEU A 331 0.67 -16.82 1.99
C LEU A 331 0.23 -17.76 3.12
N CYS A 332 0.07 -17.21 4.31
CA CYS A 332 -0.49 -17.93 5.44
C CYS A 332 -1.08 -16.97 6.47
N TYR A 333 -2.18 -16.31 6.10
CA TYR A 333 -2.89 -15.37 6.97
C TYR A 333 -4.42 -15.42 6.79
N THR A 334 -5.13 -14.85 7.75
CA THR A 334 -6.57 -14.57 7.70
C THR A 334 -6.83 -13.19 8.30
N TYR A 335 -8.09 -12.73 8.26
CA TYR A 335 -8.51 -11.46 8.84
C TYR A 335 -9.35 -11.72 10.09
N SER A 336 -9.27 -10.81 11.07
CA SER A 336 -10.03 -10.91 12.32
C SER A 336 -11.55 -10.83 12.11
N ASP A 337 -11.99 -10.14 11.06
CA ASP A 337 -13.39 -10.10 10.61
C ASP A 337 -13.49 -10.54 9.14
N MET A 338 -14.36 -11.50 8.82
CA MET A 338 -14.49 -12.13 7.50
C MET A 338 -15.92 -12.06 6.97
#